data_AF-S4RKG2-F1
#
_entry.id   AF-S4RKG2-F1
#
_cell.length_a   1.000
_cell.length_b   1.000
_cell.length_c   1.000
_cell.angle_alpha   90.00
_cell.angle_beta   90.00
_cell.angle_gamma   90.00
#
_symmetry.space_group_name_H-M   'P 1'
#
loop_
_entity.id
_entity.type
_entity.pdbx_description
1 polymer ?
#
loop_
_entity_poly.entity_id
_entity_poly.type
_entity_poly.pdbx_seq_one_letter_code
_entity_poly.pdbx_strand_id
1 'polypeptide(L)'
;TPAAGACDQVLANLANFASDPTQAPFLLALQVPALFSDAATSSRERTAEFGMGGLCNLSADPRCRDAIEAAGGVEAAVRCLSRASEETVLSAITALVLLHQHRHQRQQRGPWAALPVVQCMLRLQQAKSARLRTLATLFLQDCCSPAQVEEAHKTESQSAVGIPLPPGPPPTTD
;
A
#
# COMPACT_ATOMS: atom_id res chain seq x y z
N THR A 1 -8.92 -17.74 16.87
CA THR A 1 -10.18 -18.37 17.28
C THR A 1 -10.95 -18.83 16.03
N PRO A 2 -11.88 -19.79 16.12
CA PRO A 2 -12.63 -20.28 14.96
C PRO A 2 -13.35 -19.17 14.18
N ALA A 3 -13.86 -18.14 14.88
CA ALA A 3 -14.46 -16.96 14.26
C ALA A 3 -13.48 -16.17 13.37
N ALA A 4 -12.20 -16.08 13.76
CA ALA A 4 -11.17 -15.42 12.95
C ALA A 4 -10.92 -16.16 11.63
N GLY A 5 -10.96 -17.50 11.64
CA GLY A 5 -10.85 -18.31 10.43
C GLY A 5 -12.05 -18.17 9.49
N ALA A 6 -13.26 -18.05 10.05
CA ALA A 6 -14.47 -17.79 9.26
C ALA A 6 -14.42 -16.41 8.58
N CYS A 7 -13.99 -15.37 9.29
CA CYS A 7 -13.80 -14.04 8.70
C CYS A 7 -12.79 -14.06 7.55
N ASP A 8 -11.64 -14.72 7.75
CA ASP A 8 -10.59 -14.80 6.73
C ASP A 8 -11.11 -15.56 5.48
N GLN A 9 -11.91 -16.61 5.65
CA GLN A 9 -12.51 -17.35 4.55
C GLN A 9 -13.52 -16.51 3.76
N VAL A 10 -14.34 -15.71 4.45
CA VAL A 10 -15.28 -14.79 3.80
C VAL A 10 -14.53 -13.75 2.98
N LEU A 11 -13.49 -13.14 3.53
CA LEU A 11 -12.66 -12.16 2.82
C LEU A 11 -11.97 -12.78 1.60
N ALA A 12 -11.44 -13.99 1.72
CA ALA A 12 -10.83 -14.71 0.61
C ALA A 12 -11.84 -14.96 -0.53
N ASN A 13 -13.05 -15.39 -0.20
CA ASN A 13 -14.11 -15.63 -1.20
C ASN A 13 -14.54 -14.32 -1.88
N LEU A 14 -14.72 -13.24 -1.10
CA LEU A 14 -15.03 -11.93 -1.66
C LEU A 14 -13.91 -11.41 -2.55
N ALA A 15 -12.64 -11.64 -2.19
CA ALA A 15 -11.49 -11.22 -3.00
C ALA A 15 -11.44 -11.95 -4.35
N ASN A 16 -11.82 -13.22 -4.37
CA ASN A 16 -11.97 -13.98 -5.62
C ASN A 16 -13.10 -13.39 -6.48
N PHE A 17 -14.26 -13.05 -5.89
CA PHE A 17 -15.34 -12.38 -6.63
C PHE A 17 -14.93 -11.00 -7.14
N ALA A 18 -14.12 -10.26 -6.39
CA ALA A 18 -13.63 -8.94 -6.79
C ALA A 18 -12.73 -8.97 -8.04
N SER A 19 -12.14 -10.11 -8.40
CA SER A 19 -11.39 -10.23 -9.65
C SER A 19 -12.27 -10.31 -10.91
N ASP A 20 -13.57 -10.60 -10.75
CA ASP A 20 -14.54 -10.61 -11.84
C ASP A 20 -15.31 -9.27 -11.88
N PRO A 21 -15.09 -8.44 -12.91
CA PRO A 21 -15.74 -7.13 -13.00
C PRO A 21 -17.27 -7.23 -13.11
N THR A 22 -17.84 -8.37 -13.51
CA THR A 22 -19.30 -8.55 -13.54
C THR A 22 -19.91 -8.56 -12.13
N GLN A 23 -19.10 -8.84 -11.11
CA GLN A 23 -19.53 -8.85 -9.70
C GLN A 23 -19.55 -7.46 -9.06
N ALA A 24 -18.90 -6.46 -9.68
CA ALA A 24 -18.74 -5.12 -9.10
C ALA A 24 -20.04 -4.47 -8.59
N PRO A 25 -21.19 -4.52 -9.32
CA PRO A 25 -22.44 -3.94 -8.82
C PRO A 25 -22.92 -4.57 -7.51
N PHE A 26 -22.76 -5.89 -7.35
CA PHE A 26 -23.17 -6.61 -6.15
C PHE A 26 -22.23 -6.31 -4.97
N LEU A 27 -20.91 -6.27 -5.24
CA LEU A 27 -19.90 -5.97 -4.23
C LEU A 27 -20.04 -4.53 -3.72
N LEU A 28 -20.41 -3.58 -4.59
CA LEU A 28 -20.72 -2.21 -4.21
C LEU A 28 -22.00 -2.12 -3.37
N ALA A 29 -23.07 -2.82 -3.77
CA ALA A 29 -24.33 -2.86 -3.01
C ALA A 29 -24.13 -3.41 -1.59
N LEU A 30 -23.19 -4.34 -1.41
CA LEU A 30 -22.84 -4.93 -0.12
C LEU A 30 -21.77 -4.14 0.67
N GLN A 31 -21.34 -2.97 0.18
CA GLN A 31 -20.29 -2.15 0.81
C GLN A 31 -18.96 -2.89 1.02
N VAL A 32 -18.62 -3.80 0.11
CA VAL A 32 -17.37 -4.57 0.17
C VAL A 32 -16.11 -3.69 0.14
N PRO A 33 -16.04 -2.54 -0.56
CA PRO A 33 -14.89 -1.62 -0.43
C PRO A 33 -14.61 -1.18 1.01
N ALA A 34 -15.65 -0.89 1.80
CA ALA A 34 -15.51 -0.52 3.21
C ALA A 34 -15.03 -1.71 4.05
N LEU A 35 -15.64 -2.88 3.84
CA LEU A 35 -15.22 -4.12 4.51
C LEU A 35 -13.74 -4.45 4.25
N PHE A 36 -13.27 -4.34 3.01
CA PHE A 36 -11.86 -4.60 2.69
C PHE A 36 -10.92 -3.52 3.23
N SER A 37 -11.34 -2.25 3.26
CA SER A 37 -10.55 -1.16 3.84
C SER A 37 -10.32 -1.39 5.34
N ASP A 38 -11.36 -1.77 6.08
CA ASP A 38 -11.25 -2.14 7.49
C ASP A 38 -10.35 -3.37 7.67
N ALA A 39 -10.56 -4.42 6.86
CA ALA A 39 -9.79 -5.66 6.93
C ALA A 39 -8.29 -5.43 6.65
N ALA A 40 -7.94 -4.59 5.67
CA ALA A 40 -6.57 -4.25 5.31
C ALA A 40 -5.79 -3.60 6.49
N THR A 41 -6.49 -2.88 7.36
CA THR A 41 -5.85 -2.26 8.54
C THR A 41 -5.74 -3.18 9.76
N SER A 42 -6.25 -4.41 9.66
CA SER A 42 -6.21 -5.40 10.75
C SER A 42 -4.80 -5.62 11.31
N SER A 43 -4.73 -5.94 12.60
CA SER A 43 -3.49 -6.40 13.23
C SER A 43 -3.12 -7.84 12.83
N ARG A 44 -4.07 -8.60 12.28
CA ARG A 44 -3.84 -9.98 11.82
C ARG A 44 -3.36 -9.95 10.37
N GLU A 45 -2.11 -10.35 10.14
CA GLU A 45 -1.49 -10.33 8.80
C GLU A 45 -2.33 -11.05 7.74
N ARG A 46 -2.90 -12.23 8.06
CA ARG A 46 -3.76 -12.96 7.11
C ARG A 46 -5.01 -12.18 6.70
N THR A 47 -5.65 -11.48 7.64
CA THR A 47 -6.83 -10.64 7.36
C THR A 47 -6.46 -9.42 6.56
N ALA A 48 -5.34 -8.78 6.93
CA ALA A 48 -4.81 -7.64 6.20
C ALA A 48 -4.47 -8.02 4.76
N GLU A 49 -3.87 -9.20 4.54
CA GLU A 49 -3.55 -9.73 3.21
C GLU A 49 -4.80 -9.95 2.37
N PHE A 50 -5.84 -10.61 2.89
CA PHE A 50 -7.10 -10.78 2.15
C PHE A 50 -7.83 -9.45 1.91
N GLY A 51 -7.85 -8.55 2.89
CA GLY A 51 -8.45 -7.22 2.74
C GLY A 51 -7.74 -6.41 1.67
N MET A 52 -6.41 -6.35 1.71
CA MET A 52 -5.61 -5.59 0.74
C MET A 52 -5.64 -6.23 -0.65
N GLY A 53 -5.59 -7.56 -0.74
CA GLY A 53 -5.75 -8.29 -2.00
C GLY A 53 -7.12 -8.02 -2.64
N GLY A 54 -8.20 -8.07 -1.84
CA GLY A 54 -9.55 -7.75 -2.30
C GLY A 54 -9.71 -6.30 -2.74
N LEU A 55 -9.15 -5.34 -2.00
CA LEU A 55 -9.10 -3.93 -2.39
C LEU A 55 -8.34 -3.73 -3.71
N CYS A 56 -7.19 -4.38 -3.86
CA CYS A 56 -6.40 -4.34 -5.10
C CYS A 56 -7.22 -4.86 -6.29
N ASN A 57 -7.91 -6.00 -6.12
CA ASN A 57 -8.77 -6.54 -7.17
C ASN A 57 -9.89 -5.57 -7.54
N LEU A 58 -10.60 -5.00 -6.55
CA LEU A 58 -11.64 -4.00 -6.82
C LEU A 58 -11.09 -2.75 -7.53
N SER A 59 -9.87 -2.32 -7.19
CA SER A 59 -9.26 -1.13 -7.79
C SER A 59 -8.96 -1.29 -9.28
N ALA A 60 -8.92 -2.52 -9.81
CA ALA A 60 -8.83 -2.76 -11.25
C ALA A 60 -10.08 -2.28 -12.01
N ASP A 61 -11.24 -2.24 -11.36
CA ASP A 61 -12.50 -1.77 -11.92
C ASP A 61 -12.74 -0.29 -11.61
N PRO A 62 -12.80 0.61 -12.63
CA PRO A 62 -13.03 2.04 -12.41
C PRO A 62 -14.32 2.36 -11.64
N ARG A 63 -15.36 1.52 -11.72
CA ARG A 63 -16.64 1.70 -11.01
C ARG A 63 -16.48 1.63 -9.49
N CYS A 64 -15.46 0.91 -9.02
CA CYS A 64 -15.22 0.68 -7.60
C CYS A 64 -14.34 1.76 -6.96
N ARG A 65 -13.55 2.49 -7.74
CA ARG A 65 -12.48 3.36 -7.23
C ARG A 65 -12.99 4.52 -6.37
N ASP A 66 -14.08 5.17 -6.78
CA ASP A 66 -14.69 6.24 -5.98
C ASP A 66 -15.21 5.71 -4.63
N ALA A 67 -15.76 4.49 -4.61
CA ALA A 67 -16.22 3.84 -3.39
C ALA A 67 -15.06 3.38 -2.49
N ILE A 68 -13.94 2.96 -3.07
CA ILE A 68 -12.69 2.64 -2.35
C ILE A 68 -12.14 3.91 -1.69
N GLU A 69 -12.06 5.02 -2.41
CA GLU A 69 -11.60 6.29 -1.85
C GLU A 69 -12.51 6.79 -0.72
N ALA A 70 -13.83 6.76 -0.93
CA ALA A 70 -14.80 7.15 0.10
C ALA A 70 -14.74 6.26 1.36
N ALA A 71 -14.30 5.02 1.21
CA ALA A 71 -14.12 4.05 2.30
C ALA A 71 -12.76 4.17 3.03
N GLY A 72 -11.89 5.11 2.66
CA GLY A 72 -10.55 5.24 3.26
C GLY A 72 -9.55 4.19 2.76
N GLY A 73 -9.80 3.59 1.59
CA GLY A 73 -8.95 2.55 1.03
C GLY A 73 -7.55 3.02 0.64
N VAL A 74 -7.36 4.31 0.36
CA VAL A 74 -6.04 4.90 0.07
C VAL A 74 -5.16 4.87 1.32
N GLU A 75 -5.70 5.34 2.45
CA GLU A 75 -5.01 5.35 3.75
C GLU A 75 -4.70 3.91 4.21
N ALA A 76 -5.65 2.99 3.99
CA ALA A 76 -5.45 1.56 4.25
C ALA A 76 -4.29 0.99 3.41
N ALA A 77 -4.25 1.28 2.10
CA ALA A 77 -3.18 0.83 1.22
C ALA A 77 -1.82 1.42 1.61
N VAL A 78 -1.75 2.72 1.95
CA VAL A 78 -0.53 3.36 2.46
C VAL A 78 -0.02 2.67 3.72
N ARG A 79 -0.91 2.33 4.66
CA ARG A 79 -0.55 1.60 5.89
C ARG A 79 -0.03 0.18 5.59
N CYS A 80 -0.50 -0.45 4.52
CA CYS A 80 -0.06 -1.78 4.11
C CYS A 80 1.35 -1.82 3.51
N LEU A 81 1.92 -0.68 3.09
CA LEU A 81 3.29 -0.62 2.56
C LEU A 81 4.38 -1.01 3.57
N SER A 82 4.08 -0.93 4.87
CA SER A 82 5.01 -1.32 5.94
C SER A 82 4.78 -2.72 6.51
N ARG A 83 3.97 -3.56 5.83
CA ARG A 83 3.65 -4.92 6.29
C ARG A 83 4.78 -5.90 5.98
N ALA A 84 4.82 -7.00 6.73
CA ALA A 84 5.84 -8.04 6.55
C ALA A 84 5.55 -8.93 5.34
N SER A 85 4.27 -9.10 4.97
CA SER A 85 3.85 -9.88 3.81
C SER A 85 4.18 -9.15 2.50
N GLU A 86 5.05 -9.74 1.69
CA GLU A 86 5.39 -9.22 0.35
C GLU A 86 4.13 -9.10 -0.52
N GLU A 87 3.22 -10.08 -0.48
CA GLU A 87 1.98 -10.03 -1.26
C GLU A 87 1.09 -8.85 -0.86
N THR A 88 1.00 -8.57 0.45
CA THR A 88 0.26 -7.39 0.94
C THR A 88 0.85 -6.09 0.43
N VAL A 89 2.19 -5.98 0.41
CA VAL A 89 2.88 -4.78 -0.10
C VAL A 89 2.70 -4.67 -1.61
N LEU A 90 2.81 -5.76 -2.37
CA LEU A 90 2.57 -5.76 -3.82
C LEU A 90 1.14 -5.31 -4.17
N SER A 91 0.13 -5.84 -3.47
CA SER A 91 -1.26 -5.43 -3.63
C SER A 91 -1.47 -3.97 -3.28
N ALA A 92 -0.83 -3.47 -2.21
CA ALA A 92 -0.92 -2.07 -1.82
C ALA A 92 -0.34 -1.13 -2.88
N ILE A 93 0.86 -1.40 -3.38
CA ILE A 93 1.48 -0.57 -4.43
C ILE A 93 0.61 -0.55 -5.68
N THR A 94 0.14 -1.73 -6.11
CA THR A 94 -0.70 -1.87 -7.31
C THR A 94 -2.01 -1.09 -7.18
N ALA A 95 -2.69 -1.22 -6.04
CA ALA A 95 -3.92 -0.49 -5.77
C ALA A 95 -3.70 1.04 -5.82
N LEU A 96 -2.61 1.53 -5.23
CA LEU A 96 -2.29 2.96 -5.24
C LEU A 96 -2.03 3.49 -6.66
N VAL A 97 -1.35 2.73 -7.52
CA VAL A 97 -1.14 3.10 -8.93
C VAL A 97 -2.48 3.19 -9.67
N LEU A 98 -3.37 2.21 -9.51
CA LEU A 98 -4.67 2.17 -10.19
C LEU A 98 -5.61 3.28 -9.73
N LEU A 99 -5.63 3.56 -8.43
CA LEU A 99 -6.39 4.68 -7.86
C LEU A 99 -5.84 6.02 -8.34
N HIS A 100 -4.52 6.17 -8.43
CA HIS A 100 -3.92 7.39 -8.99
C HIS A 100 -4.33 7.62 -10.45
N GLN A 101 -4.20 6.61 -11.30
CA GLN A 101 -4.54 6.72 -12.72
C GLN A 101 -5.98 7.22 -12.93
N HIS A 102 -6.92 6.74 -12.10
CA HIS A 102 -8.32 7.21 -12.10
C HIS A 102 -8.45 8.68 -11.75
N ARG A 103 -7.80 9.14 -10.67
CA ARG A 103 -7.83 10.56 -10.29
C ARG A 103 -7.17 11.46 -11.33
N HIS A 104 -6.06 11.02 -11.91
CA HIS A 104 -5.36 11.74 -12.98
C HIS A 104 -6.27 11.94 -14.20
N GLN A 105 -6.99 10.89 -14.63
CA GLN A 105 -7.99 10.98 -15.70
C GLN A 105 -9.10 12.00 -15.40
N ARG A 106 -9.45 12.19 -14.12
CA ARG A 106 -10.44 13.17 -13.67
C ARG A 106 -9.86 14.54 -13.31
N GLN A 107 -8.57 14.78 -13.56
CA GLN A 107 -7.84 15.99 -13.22
C GLN A 107 -7.94 16.40 -11.74
N GLN A 108 -8.11 15.42 -10.85
CA GLN A 108 -8.25 15.68 -9.42
C GLN A 108 -6.88 15.64 -8.74
N ARG A 109 -6.51 16.75 -8.09
CA ARG A 109 -5.35 16.79 -7.19
C ARG A 109 -5.68 16.10 -5.86
N GLY A 110 -4.68 15.49 -5.24
CA GLY A 110 -4.79 14.84 -3.93
C GLY A 110 -3.40 14.48 -3.37
N PRO A 111 -3.27 14.24 -2.05
CA PRO A 111 -1.98 13.99 -1.39
C PRO A 111 -1.54 12.52 -1.50
N TRP A 112 -1.48 11.99 -2.71
CA TRP A 112 -1.37 10.55 -2.94
C TRP A 112 0.08 10.02 -2.91
N ALA A 113 1.06 10.90 -3.12
CA ALA A 113 2.48 10.63 -3.01
C ALA A 113 3.08 11.50 -1.89
N ALA A 114 2.59 11.30 -0.66
CA ALA A 114 3.19 11.92 0.51
C ALA A 114 4.66 11.48 0.65
N LEU A 115 5.50 12.37 1.19
CA LEU A 115 6.95 12.13 1.29
C LEU A 115 7.32 10.75 1.88
N PRO A 116 6.66 10.24 2.96
CA PRO A 116 6.97 8.92 3.51
C PRO A 116 6.67 7.77 2.54
N VAL A 117 5.66 7.92 1.67
CA VAL A 117 5.33 6.93 0.64
C VAL A 117 6.41 6.91 -0.43
N VAL A 118 6.84 8.08 -0.91
CA VAL A 118 7.92 8.19 -1.90
C VAL A 118 9.22 7.57 -1.37
N GLN A 119 9.59 7.88 -0.11
CA GLN A 119 10.73 7.26 0.57
C GLN A 119 10.58 5.74 0.72
N CYS A 120 9.38 5.25 1.03
CA CYS A 120 9.12 3.82 1.05
C CYS A 120 9.36 3.17 -0.32
N MET A 121 8.89 3.79 -1.39
CA MET A 121 9.09 3.28 -2.75
C MET A 121 10.57 3.30 -3.16
N LEU A 122 11.32 4.34 -2.80
CA LEU A 122 12.78 4.39 -3.01
C LEU A 122 13.51 3.23 -2.31
N ARG A 123 13.12 2.90 -1.07
CA ARG A 123 13.66 1.73 -0.36
C ARG A 123 13.27 0.41 -1.04
N LEU A 124 12.01 0.28 -1.47
CA LEU A 124 11.51 -0.93 -2.15
C LEU A 124 12.13 -1.11 -3.54
N GLN A 125 12.51 -0.03 -4.23
CA GLN A 125 13.25 -0.08 -5.49
C GLN A 125 14.63 -0.75 -5.35
N GLN A 126 15.19 -0.78 -4.14
CA GLN A 126 16.45 -1.46 -3.81
C GLN A 126 16.25 -2.85 -3.19
N ALA A 127 15.01 -3.34 -3.07
CA ALA A 127 14.71 -4.62 -2.45
C ALA A 127 15.28 -5.81 -3.25
N LYS A 128 15.52 -6.93 -2.58
CA LYS A 128 15.96 -8.18 -3.25
C LYS A 128 14.88 -8.77 -4.18
N SER A 129 13.60 -8.61 -3.83
CA SER A 129 12.47 -9.08 -4.64
C SER A 129 12.35 -8.25 -5.92
N ALA A 130 12.43 -8.92 -7.08
CA ALA A 130 12.25 -8.27 -8.38
C ALA A 130 10.84 -7.69 -8.54
N ARG A 131 9.82 -8.33 -7.97
CA ARG A 131 8.42 -7.85 -8.05
C ARG A 131 8.27 -6.50 -7.35
N LEU A 132 8.78 -6.40 -6.11
CA LEU A 132 8.76 -5.15 -5.36
C LEU A 132 9.55 -4.04 -6.07
N ARG A 133 10.74 -4.35 -6.59
CA ARG A 133 11.53 -3.35 -7.35
C ARG A 133 10.79 -2.82 -8.56
N THR A 134 10.17 -3.71 -9.34
CA THR A 134 9.42 -3.32 -10.54
C THR A 134 8.24 -2.43 -10.18
N LEU A 135 7.39 -2.84 -9.24
CA LEU A 135 6.22 -2.04 -8.87
C LEU A 135 6.59 -0.70 -8.22
N ALA A 136 7.60 -0.68 -7.36
CA ALA A 136 8.09 0.56 -6.77
C ALA A 136 8.67 1.52 -7.83
N THR A 137 9.37 0.98 -8.83
CA THR A 137 9.88 1.78 -9.96
C THR A 137 8.74 2.39 -10.78
N LEU A 138 7.71 1.61 -11.10
CA LEU A 138 6.52 2.11 -11.80
C LEU A 138 5.81 3.19 -10.97
N PHE A 139 5.68 3.00 -9.66
CA PHE A 139 5.11 4.02 -8.77
C PHE A 139 5.99 5.30 -8.70
N LEU A 140 7.30 5.21 -8.81
CA LEU A 140 8.12 6.43 -8.83
C LEU A 140 7.98 7.18 -10.16
N GLN A 141 7.77 6.46 -11.27
CA GLN A 141 7.70 7.00 -12.62
C GLN A 141 6.33 7.57 -12.98
N ASP A 142 5.28 6.76 -12.80
CA ASP A 142 3.92 7.12 -13.23
C ASP A 142 3.22 8.04 -12.22
N CYS A 143 3.83 8.12 -11.04
CA CYS A 143 3.12 8.41 -9.83
C CYS A 143 3.85 9.42 -8.92
N CYS A 144 5.05 9.87 -9.29
CA CYS A 144 5.71 10.96 -8.58
C CYS A 144 6.24 11.98 -9.59
N SER A 145 6.22 13.26 -9.22
CA SER A 145 6.99 14.26 -9.99
C SER A 145 8.48 14.14 -9.67
N PRO A 146 9.38 14.51 -10.60
CA PRO A 146 10.83 14.49 -10.36
C PRO A 146 11.24 15.27 -9.11
N ALA A 147 10.57 16.39 -8.82
CA ALA A 147 10.83 17.21 -7.63
C ALA A 147 10.52 16.47 -6.33
N GLN A 148 9.41 15.70 -6.27
CA GLN A 148 9.06 14.90 -5.09
C GLN A 148 10.08 13.79 -4.83
N VAL A 149 10.58 13.14 -5.89
CA VAL A 149 11.59 12.09 -5.78
C VAL A 149 12.92 12.67 -5.30
N GLU A 150 13.33 13.83 -5.83
CA GLU A 150 14.53 14.52 -5.41
C GLU A 150 14.46 14.98 -3.94
N GLU A 151 13.32 15.53 -3.51
CA GLU A 151 13.07 15.93 -2.12
C GLU A 151 13.16 14.74 -1.16
N ALA A 152 12.58 13.60 -1.53
CA ALA A 152 12.63 12.37 -0.75
C ALA A 152 14.07 11.88 -0.54
N HIS A 153 14.90 11.90 -1.59
CA HIS A 153 16.32 11.54 -1.52
C HIS A 153 17.14 12.45 -0.60
N LYS A 154 16.91 13.77 -0.68
CA LYS A 154 17.60 14.75 0.17
C LYS A 154 17.26 14.54 1.64
N THR A 155 16.00 14.30 1.95
CA THR A 155 15.51 14.15 3.33
C THR A 155 15.99 12.85 3.98
N GLU A 156 16.04 11.72 3.24
CA GLU A 156 16.62 10.48 3.78
C GLU A 156 18.10 10.65 4.14
N SER A 157 18.86 11.32 3.26
CA SER A 157 20.29 11.57 3.47
C SER A 157 20.57 12.47 4.68
N GLN A 158 19.69 13.45 4.94
CA GLN A 158 19.81 14.36 6.09
C GLN A 158 19.43 13.71 7.42
N SER A 159 18.49 12.77 7.45
CA SER A 159 18.10 12.06 8.68
C SER A 159 19.22 11.19 9.28
N ALA A 160 20.22 10.81 8.48
CA ALA A 160 21.40 10.07 8.92
C ALA A 160 22.52 10.96 9.48
N VAL A 161 22.49 12.28 9.24
CA VAL A 161 23.52 13.24 9.68
C VAL A 161 23.06 13.90 10.98
N GLY A 162 23.14 13.20 12.10
CA GLY A 162 22.78 13.79 13.40
C GLY A 162 22.70 12.88 14.61
N ILE A 163 22.85 11.56 14.47
CA ILE A 163 22.87 10.65 15.62
C ILE A 163 24.31 10.54 16.13
N PRO A 164 24.66 11.08 17.30
CA PRO A 164 26.00 10.90 17.87
C PRO A 164 26.23 9.40 18.15
N LEU A 165 27.38 8.88 17.71
CA LEU A 165 27.81 7.53 18.08
C LEU A 165 27.95 7.42 19.61
N PRO A 166 27.53 6.31 20.23
CA PRO A 166 27.84 6.06 21.63
C PRO A 166 29.36 6.04 21.82
N PRO A 167 29.88 6.60 22.94
CA PRO A 167 31.31 6.58 23.21
C PRO A 167 31.81 5.13 23.23
N GLY A 168 32.91 4.88 22.53
CA GLY A 168 33.55 3.56 22.47
C GLY A 168 33.96 3.05 23.86
N PRO A 169 34.12 1.74 24.03
CA PRO A 169 34.51 1.16 25.30
C PRO A 169 35.87 1.73 25.76
N PRO A 170 36.05 1.96 27.07
CA PRO A 170 37.29 2.51 27.60
C PRO A 170 38.47 1.58 27.28
N PRO A 171 39.68 2.13 27.06
CA PRO A 171 40.85 1.34 26.79
C PRO A 171 41.12 0.39 27.97
N THR A 172 41.22 -0.90 27.67
CA THR A 172 41.75 -1.89 28.58
C THR A 172 43.19 -1.50 28.91
N THR A 173 43.40 -1.13 30.16
CA THR A 173 44.75 -0.98 30.74
C THR A 173 45.27 -2.38 31.01
N ASP A 174 46.44 -2.68 30.45
CA ASP A 174 47.22 -3.90 30.72
C ASP A 174 47.52 -4.08 32.22
#